data_AF-A0A9E3S4M9-F1
#
_entry.id   AF-A0A9E3S4M9-F1
#
_cell.length_a   1.000
_cell.length_b   1.000
_cell.length_c   1.000
_cell.angle_alpha   90.00
_cell.angle_beta   90.00
_cell.angle_gamma   90.00
#
_symmetry.space_group_name_H-M   'P 1'
#
loop_
_entity.id
_entity.type
_entity.pdbx_description
1 polymer ?
#
loop_
_entity_poly.entity_id
_entity_poly.type
_entity_poly.pdbx_seq_one_letter_code
_entity_poly.pdbx_strand_id
1 'polypeptide(L)'
;CHACVPVRVDVAGFVPNRTQRRCLKRNRHLSARFLPLDFKDEHYALYRAYLGSRHAGGGMDRDEPEQYTNFLLSSNVDSVLVEFREGDTLVMVSVVDQVDDGLSAVYTFFDPARAQDSLGVYGVLWQIELAQRLELPYLYLGYWIAESRKMAYKKQYPPLQGLLEGRWQVLDE
;
A
#
# COMPACT_ATOMS: atom_id res chain seq x y z
N CYS A 1 12.34 17.92 -5.43
CA CYS A 1 11.45 18.41 -4.35
C CYS A 1 12.16 18.17 -3.03
N HIS A 2 12.53 19.21 -2.27
CA HIS A 2 13.20 19.05 -0.97
C HIS A 2 12.25 18.66 0.17
N ALA A 3 10.94 18.67 -0.06
CA ALA A 3 9.92 18.32 0.93
C ALA A 3 9.48 16.84 0.87
N CYS A 4 9.89 16.08 -0.16
CA CYS A 4 9.56 14.66 -0.29
C CYS A 4 10.54 13.81 0.53
N VAL A 5 10.13 13.41 1.73
CA VAL A 5 10.93 12.57 2.62
C VAL A 5 10.55 11.10 2.41
N PRO A 6 11.46 10.22 1.98
CA PRO A 6 11.22 8.77 2.03
C PRO A 6 10.87 8.35 3.45
N VAL A 7 9.83 7.54 3.63
CA VAL A 7 9.43 7.03 4.94
C VAL A 7 9.30 5.51 4.97
N ARG A 8 9.62 4.94 6.12
CA ARG A 8 9.50 3.51 6.40
C ARG A 8 9.01 3.25 7.81
N VAL A 9 8.34 2.14 8.03
CA VAL A 9 7.92 1.66 9.36
C VAL A 9 8.95 0.63 9.81
N ASP A 10 9.48 0.77 11.02
CA ASP A 10 10.17 -0.34 11.69
C ASP A 10 9.12 -1.32 12.20
N VAL A 11 9.07 -2.48 11.55
CA VAL A 11 7.97 -3.45 11.75
C VAL A 11 8.12 -4.22 13.05
N ALA A 12 9.33 -4.32 13.62
CA ALA A 12 9.54 -4.98 14.91
C ALA A 12 8.96 -4.14 16.06
N GLY A 13 9.06 -2.80 15.95
CA GLY A 13 8.48 -1.86 16.91
C GLY A 13 6.99 -1.56 16.72
N PHE A 14 6.38 -1.99 15.61
CA PHE A 14 5.00 -1.64 15.28
C PHE A 14 3.99 -2.38 16.17
N VAL A 15 3.08 -1.62 16.80
CA VAL A 15 1.97 -2.16 17.59
C VAL A 15 0.64 -1.58 17.08
N PRO A 16 -0.30 -2.41 16.58
CA PRO A 16 -1.55 -1.91 16.05
C PRO A 16 -2.43 -1.33 17.16
N ASN A 17 -2.94 -0.12 16.94
CA ASN A 17 -3.89 0.53 17.84
C ASN A 17 -5.27 -0.14 17.82
N ARG A 18 -6.20 0.33 18.68
CA ARG A 18 -7.54 -0.28 18.80
C ARG A 18 -8.32 -0.30 17.48
N THR A 19 -8.18 0.72 16.64
CA THR A 19 -8.89 0.81 15.35
C THR A 19 -8.26 -0.11 14.32
N GLN A 20 -6.93 -0.17 14.24
CA GLN A 20 -6.18 -1.08 13.38
C GLN A 20 -6.46 -2.55 13.74
N ARG A 21 -6.50 -2.90 15.03
CA ARG A 21 -6.89 -4.25 15.48
C ARG A 21 -8.30 -4.65 15.04
N ARG A 22 -9.26 -3.70 15.07
CA ARG A 22 -10.62 -3.95 14.55
C ARG A 22 -10.62 -4.13 13.03
N CYS A 23 -9.82 -3.34 12.31
CA CYS A 23 -9.66 -3.46 10.86
C CYS A 23 -9.10 -4.83 10.47
N LEU A 24 -8.04 -5.31 11.13
CA LEU A 24 -7.51 -6.66 10.96
C LEU A 24 -8.57 -7.73 11.20
N LYS A 25 -9.29 -7.64 12.33
CA LYS A 25 -10.34 -8.61 12.67
C LYS A 25 -11.47 -8.64 11.64
N ARG A 26 -11.87 -7.47 11.11
CA ARG A 26 -12.94 -7.36 10.11
C ARG A 26 -12.56 -8.06 8.81
N ASN A 27 -11.33 -7.88 8.36
CA ASN A 27 -10.85 -8.36 7.06
C ASN A 27 -10.17 -9.74 7.10
N ARG A 28 -10.18 -10.43 8.25
CA ARG A 28 -9.53 -11.76 8.42
C ARG A 28 -10.04 -12.86 7.47
N HIS A 29 -11.22 -12.66 6.89
CA HIS A 29 -11.86 -13.60 5.97
C HIS A 29 -11.29 -13.50 4.55
N LEU A 30 -10.53 -12.43 4.25
CA LEU A 30 -9.89 -12.24 2.96
C LEU A 30 -8.74 -13.23 2.80
N SER A 31 -8.68 -13.84 1.62
CA SER A 31 -7.56 -14.67 1.18
C SER A 31 -6.58 -13.83 0.37
N ALA A 32 -5.28 -13.94 0.66
CA ALA A 32 -4.24 -13.26 -0.10
C ALA A 32 -3.52 -14.26 -1.03
N ARG A 33 -3.27 -13.87 -2.28
CA ARG A 33 -2.44 -14.64 -3.23
C ARG A 33 -1.36 -13.77 -3.85
N PHE A 34 -0.14 -14.30 -3.89
CA PHE A 34 0.98 -13.73 -4.63
C PHE A 34 0.89 -14.16 -6.09
N LEU A 35 1.14 -13.20 -6.99
CA LEU A 35 1.10 -13.37 -8.43
C LEU A 35 2.27 -12.62 -9.06
N PRO A 36 2.77 -13.08 -10.22
CA PRO A 36 3.70 -12.29 -11.03
C PRO A 36 3.06 -10.98 -11.51
N LEU A 37 3.89 -10.06 -11.98
CA LEU A 37 3.47 -8.82 -12.63
C LEU A 37 2.88 -9.08 -14.02
N ASP A 38 1.73 -9.73 -14.08
CA ASP A 38 0.99 -9.98 -15.30
C ASP A 38 -0.29 -9.14 -15.36
N PHE A 39 -0.64 -8.68 -16.57
CA PHE A 39 -1.90 -7.99 -16.79
C PHE A 39 -3.08 -8.94 -16.59
N LYS A 40 -4.08 -8.48 -15.84
CA LYS A 40 -5.35 -9.19 -15.63
C LYS A 40 -6.51 -8.22 -15.78
N ASP A 41 -7.47 -8.57 -16.64
CA ASP A 41 -8.65 -7.73 -16.90
C ASP A 41 -9.42 -7.37 -15.62
N GLU A 42 -9.57 -8.33 -14.70
CA GLU A 42 -10.26 -8.13 -13.43
C GLU A 42 -9.52 -7.13 -12.52
N HIS A 43 -8.18 -7.19 -12.49
CA HIS A 43 -7.36 -6.25 -11.72
C HIS A 43 -7.48 -4.85 -12.32
N TYR A 44 -7.42 -4.73 -13.64
CA TYR A 44 -7.59 -3.45 -14.34
C TYR A 44 -8.98 -2.85 -14.12
N ALA A 45 -10.04 -3.66 -14.14
CA ALA A 45 -11.41 -3.20 -13.85
C ALA A 45 -11.53 -2.63 -12.42
N LEU A 46 -10.94 -3.30 -11.43
CA LEU A 46 -10.90 -2.82 -10.05
C LEU A 46 -10.11 -1.50 -9.93
N TYR A 47 -8.96 -1.42 -10.61
CA TYR A 47 -8.14 -0.21 -10.65
C TYR A 47 -8.91 0.99 -11.21
N ARG A 48 -9.62 0.81 -12.33
CA ARG A 48 -10.46 1.84 -12.94
C ARG A 48 -11.57 2.31 -12.00
N ALA A 49 -12.26 1.38 -11.32
CA ALA A 49 -13.28 1.71 -10.35
C ALA A 49 -12.71 2.52 -9.17
N TYR A 50 -11.55 2.10 -8.65
CA TYR A 50 -10.85 2.80 -7.57
C TYR A 50 -10.46 4.23 -7.96
N LEU A 51 -9.80 4.41 -9.12
CA LEU A 51 -9.43 5.74 -9.63
C LEU A 51 -10.64 6.66 -9.77
N GLY A 52 -11.73 6.18 -10.39
CA GLY A 52 -12.95 6.96 -10.57
C GLY A 52 -13.52 7.46 -9.24
N SER A 53 -13.48 6.65 -8.18
CA SER A 53 -13.93 7.05 -6.85
C SER A 53 -13.05 8.12 -6.18
N ARG A 54 -11.75 8.12 -6.48
CA ARG A 54 -10.75 8.99 -5.84
C ARG A 54 -10.54 10.31 -6.59
N HIS A 55 -10.86 10.33 -7.89
CA HIS A 55 -10.58 11.41 -8.81
C HIS A 55 -11.81 11.99 -9.51
N ALA A 56 -13.02 11.80 -8.97
CA ALA A 56 -14.24 12.44 -9.48
C ALA A 56 -14.04 13.97 -9.63
N GLY A 57 -13.94 14.44 -10.89
CA GLY A 57 -13.71 15.85 -11.25
C GLY A 57 -12.24 16.29 -11.41
N GLY A 58 -11.27 15.37 -11.35
CA GLY A 58 -9.83 15.67 -11.34
C GLY A 58 -9.09 15.48 -12.67
N GLY A 59 -9.77 15.17 -13.77
CA GLY A 59 -9.17 15.06 -15.11
C GLY A 59 -8.37 13.77 -15.38
N MET A 60 -8.31 12.82 -14.42
CA MET A 60 -7.73 11.48 -14.57
C MET A 60 -8.75 10.43 -15.07
N ASP A 61 -9.82 10.86 -15.76
CA ASP A 61 -10.82 9.97 -16.35
C ASP A 61 -10.27 9.17 -17.56
N ARG A 62 -9.03 9.45 -17.97
CA ARG A 62 -8.37 8.93 -19.18
C ARG A 62 -7.01 8.25 -18.92
N ASP A 63 -6.82 7.59 -17.78
CA ASP A 63 -5.62 6.74 -17.66
C ASP A 63 -5.84 5.48 -18.52
N GLU A 64 -5.09 5.44 -19.63
CA GLU A 64 -5.06 4.36 -20.61
C GLU A 64 -4.42 3.09 -19.99
N PRO A 65 -4.80 1.88 -20.45
CA PRO A 65 -4.20 0.62 -19.98
C PRO A 65 -2.66 0.62 -20.01
N GLU A 66 -2.04 1.39 -20.92
CA GLU A 66 -0.60 1.54 -21.03
C GLU A 66 0.04 2.22 -19.81
N GLN A 67 -0.65 3.15 -19.14
CA GLN A 67 -0.16 3.71 -17.88
C GLN A 67 -0.21 2.67 -16.75
N TYR A 68 -1.25 1.85 -16.69
CA TYR A 68 -1.35 0.75 -15.73
C TYR A 68 -0.19 -0.25 -15.91
N THR A 69 0.03 -0.71 -17.15
CA THR A 69 1.10 -1.66 -17.48
C THR A 69 2.49 -1.06 -17.25
N ASN A 70 2.75 0.15 -17.75
CA ASN A 70 4.06 0.78 -17.60
C ASN A 70 4.36 1.18 -16.15
N PHE A 71 3.36 1.58 -15.37
CA PHE A 71 3.58 2.01 -13.99
C PHE A 71 3.64 0.85 -12.98
N LEU A 72 2.87 -0.22 -13.19
CA LEU A 72 2.74 -1.30 -12.20
C LEU A 72 3.39 -2.61 -12.61
N LEU A 73 3.56 -2.86 -13.91
CA LEU A 73 4.08 -4.14 -14.43
C LEU A 73 5.49 -4.03 -15.00
N SER A 74 6.07 -2.82 -15.04
CA SER A 74 7.49 -2.63 -15.36
C SER A 74 8.26 -2.31 -14.09
N SER A 75 9.01 -3.30 -13.59
CA SER A 75 9.88 -3.12 -12.42
C SER A 75 11.27 -3.69 -12.70
N ASN A 76 12.29 -2.96 -12.26
CA ASN A 76 13.67 -3.44 -12.19
C ASN A 76 14.00 -4.00 -10.79
N VAL A 77 12.97 -4.18 -9.96
CA VAL A 77 13.01 -4.71 -8.59
C VAL A 77 12.19 -5.99 -8.57
N ASP A 78 12.45 -6.88 -7.62
CA ASP A 78 11.65 -8.09 -7.41
C ASP A 78 10.25 -7.70 -6.91
N SER A 79 9.32 -7.61 -7.85
CA SER A 79 7.98 -7.07 -7.63
C SER A 79 6.92 -8.14 -7.82
N VAL A 80 5.92 -8.12 -6.95
CA VAL A 80 4.79 -9.05 -6.97
C VAL A 80 3.47 -8.32 -6.86
N LEU A 81 2.43 -8.90 -7.45
CA LEU A 81 1.04 -8.55 -7.16
C LEU A 81 0.57 -9.41 -6.00
N VAL A 82 -0.03 -8.78 -5.00
CA VAL A 82 -0.81 -9.46 -3.96
C VAL A 82 -2.27 -9.12 -4.16
N GLU A 83 -3.07 -10.09 -4.58
CA GLU A 83 -4.51 -9.93 -4.64
C GLU A 83 -5.19 -10.46 -3.37
N PHE A 84 -6.30 -9.81 -3.01
CA PHE A 84 -7.11 -10.14 -1.86
C PHE A 84 -8.53 -10.44 -2.32
N ARG A 85 -9.06 -11.60 -1.93
CA ARG A 85 -10.40 -12.06 -2.33
C ARG A 85 -11.27 -12.47 -1.14
N GLU A 86 -12.56 -12.15 -1.23
CA GLU A 86 -13.61 -12.73 -0.38
C GLU A 86 -14.32 -13.81 -1.19
N GLY A 87 -14.01 -15.08 -0.93
CA GLY A 87 -14.40 -16.17 -1.83
C GLY A 87 -13.78 -15.94 -3.22
N ASP A 88 -14.60 -15.95 -4.26
CA ASP A 88 -14.15 -15.71 -5.64
C ASP A 88 -14.10 -14.21 -6.00
N THR A 89 -14.59 -13.32 -5.15
CA THR A 89 -14.68 -11.89 -5.45
C THR A 89 -13.35 -11.18 -5.15
N LEU A 90 -12.73 -10.57 -6.16
CA LEU A 90 -11.57 -9.69 -5.98
C LEU A 90 -11.98 -8.38 -5.28
N VAL A 91 -11.30 -8.02 -4.19
CA VAL A 91 -11.62 -6.81 -3.42
C VAL A 91 -10.46 -5.82 -3.28
N MET A 92 -9.21 -6.27 -3.38
CA MET A 92 -8.03 -5.41 -3.27
C MET A 92 -6.85 -6.03 -4.00
N VAL A 93 -5.98 -5.19 -4.55
CA VAL A 93 -4.69 -5.59 -5.08
C VAL A 93 -3.64 -4.62 -4.58
N SER A 94 -2.52 -5.16 -4.11
CA SER A 94 -1.31 -4.40 -3.73
C SER A 94 -0.16 -4.79 -4.66
N VAL A 95 0.55 -3.78 -5.16
CA VAL A 95 1.84 -3.96 -5.83
C VAL A 95 2.91 -3.75 -4.78
N VAL A 96 3.75 -4.76 -4.60
CA VAL A 96 4.74 -4.81 -3.53
C VAL A 96 6.09 -5.13 -4.14
N ASP A 97 7.10 -4.32 -3.84
CA ASP A 97 8.49 -4.65 -4.16
C ASP A 97 9.16 -5.25 -2.94
N GLN A 98 9.98 -6.27 -3.15
CA GLN A 98 10.94 -6.73 -2.16
C GLN A 98 12.29 -6.03 -2.39
N VAL A 99 12.81 -5.42 -1.32
CA VAL A 99 14.13 -4.76 -1.30
C VAL A 99 14.99 -5.40 -0.20
N ASP A 100 16.29 -5.11 -0.21
CA ASP A 100 17.28 -5.77 0.65
C ASP A 100 16.90 -5.83 2.14
N ASP A 101 16.30 -4.75 2.67
CA ASP A 101 15.96 -4.63 4.09
C ASP A 101 14.44 -4.45 4.34
N GLY A 102 13.58 -4.78 3.37
CA GLY A 102 12.16 -4.50 3.54
C GLY A 102 11.25 -4.83 2.38
N LEU A 103 9.98 -4.48 2.58
CA LEU A 103 8.98 -4.42 1.53
C LEU A 103 8.69 -2.95 1.18
N SER A 104 8.35 -2.68 -0.07
CA SER A 104 7.88 -1.37 -0.53
C SER A 104 6.42 -1.45 -0.94
N ALA A 105 5.56 -0.68 -0.27
CA ALA A 105 4.16 -0.53 -0.64
C ALA A 105 4.02 0.43 -1.82
N VAL A 106 4.25 -0.07 -3.05
CA VAL A 106 4.28 0.75 -4.28
C VAL A 106 2.92 1.36 -4.56
N TYR A 107 1.90 0.51 -4.62
CA TYR A 107 0.55 0.96 -4.92
C TYR A 107 -0.49 -0.02 -4.37
N THR A 108 -1.68 0.47 -4.05
CA THR A 108 -2.80 -0.38 -3.61
C THR A 108 -4.10 0.23 -4.09
N PHE A 109 -4.91 -0.58 -4.75
CA PHE A 109 -6.25 -0.25 -5.21
C PHE A 109 -7.24 -1.30 -4.72
N PHE A 110 -8.47 -0.89 -4.48
CA PHE A 110 -9.48 -1.73 -3.84
C PHE A 110 -10.88 -1.28 -4.21
N ASP A 111 -11.85 -2.14 -3.91
CA ASP A 111 -13.26 -1.90 -4.21
C ASP A 111 -13.78 -0.69 -3.41
N PRO A 112 -14.14 0.44 -4.08
CA PRO A 112 -14.63 1.62 -3.40
C PRO A 112 -16.00 1.42 -2.73
N ALA A 113 -16.78 0.40 -3.14
CA ALA A 113 -18.04 0.05 -2.49
C ALA A 113 -17.84 -0.56 -1.09
N ARG A 114 -16.60 -0.93 -0.74
CA ARG A 114 -16.22 -1.52 0.55
C ARG A 114 -15.53 -0.52 1.49
N ALA A 115 -15.94 0.75 1.44
CA ALA A 115 -15.36 1.82 2.27
C ALA A 115 -15.39 1.47 3.78
N GLN A 116 -16.44 0.77 4.24
CA GLN A 116 -16.60 0.30 5.61
C GLN A 116 -15.52 -0.71 6.06
N ASP A 117 -14.86 -1.38 5.11
CA ASP A 117 -13.84 -2.40 5.40
C ASP A 117 -12.47 -1.78 5.69
N SER A 118 -12.28 -0.51 5.30
CA SER A 118 -11.00 0.20 5.48
C SER A 118 -9.83 -0.52 4.81
N LEU A 119 -10.05 -1.02 3.59
CA LEU A 119 -9.10 -1.87 2.85
C LEU A 119 -7.71 -1.23 2.69
N GLY A 120 -7.61 0.08 2.49
CA GLY A 120 -6.32 0.76 2.46
C GLY A 120 -5.52 0.68 3.77
N VAL A 121 -6.20 0.69 4.93
CA VAL A 121 -5.55 0.46 6.23
C VAL A 121 -5.17 -1.01 6.38
N TYR A 122 -6.08 -1.92 6.00
CA TYR A 122 -5.82 -3.35 6.02
C TYR A 122 -4.59 -3.73 5.18
N GLY A 123 -4.46 -3.21 3.97
CA GLY A 123 -3.32 -3.48 3.09
C GLY A 123 -1.97 -3.10 3.71
N VAL A 124 -1.88 -1.94 4.38
CA VAL A 124 -0.65 -1.56 5.10
C VAL A 124 -0.38 -2.51 6.27
N LEU A 125 -1.39 -2.79 7.10
CA LEU A 125 -1.22 -3.70 8.25
C LEU A 125 -0.83 -5.12 7.82
N TRP A 126 -1.39 -5.61 6.72
CA TRP A 126 -1.07 -6.90 6.16
C TRP A 126 0.38 -6.95 5.66
N GLN A 127 0.86 -5.89 5.00
CA GLN A 127 2.25 -5.81 4.54
C GLN A 127 3.25 -5.70 5.72
N ILE A 128 2.87 -5.04 6.82
CA ILE A 128 3.67 -5.05 8.06
C ILE A 128 3.78 -6.48 8.59
N GLU A 129 2.65 -7.20 8.68
CA GLU A 129 2.63 -8.60 9.14
C GLU A 129 3.43 -9.52 8.20
N LEU A 130 3.38 -9.29 6.88
CA LEU A 130 4.18 -10.01 5.91
C LEU A 130 5.68 -9.76 6.12
N ALA A 131 6.10 -8.49 6.25
CA ALA A 131 7.50 -8.14 6.52
C ALA A 131 8.02 -8.81 7.80
N GLN A 132 7.22 -8.81 8.87
CA GLN A 132 7.55 -9.52 10.11
C GLN A 132 7.73 -11.03 9.88
N ARG A 133 6.86 -11.68 9.10
CA ARG A 133 6.96 -13.12 8.78
C ARG A 133 8.17 -13.46 7.92
N LEU A 134 8.60 -12.54 7.07
CA LEU A 134 9.79 -12.67 6.23
C LEU A 134 11.07 -12.24 6.95
N GLU A 135 10.99 -11.87 8.24
CA GLU A 135 12.12 -11.37 9.04
C GLU A 135 12.78 -10.11 8.44
N LEU A 136 12.00 -9.31 7.70
CA LEU A 136 12.44 -8.05 7.12
C LEU A 136 12.17 -6.89 8.10
N PRO A 137 13.14 -5.99 8.34
CA PRO A 137 13.00 -4.97 9.38
C PRO A 137 12.06 -3.81 9.00
N TYR A 138 11.83 -3.57 7.71
CA TYR A 138 11.12 -2.36 7.27
C TYR A 138 9.97 -2.60 6.29
N LEU A 139 8.94 -1.75 6.42
CA LEU A 139 7.96 -1.50 5.36
C LEU A 139 8.11 -0.05 4.88
N TYR A 140 8.57 0.14 3.65
CA TYR A 140 8.63 1.43 2.98
C TYR A 140 7.24 1.84 2.51
N LEU A 141 6.81 3.05 2.90
CA LEU A 141 5.52 3.62 2.50
C LEU A 141 5.69 4.69 1.42
N GLY A 142 6.84 4.74 0.74
CA GLY A 142 7.18 5.74 -0.27
C GLY A 142 7.45 7.13 0.32
N TYR A 143 7.17 8.19 -0.45
CA TYR A 143 7.47 9.58 -0.04
C TYR A 143 6.37 10.23 0.79
N TRP A 144 6.75 10.98 1.80
CA TRP A 144 5.87 11.78 2.64
C TRP A 144 6.18 13.28 2.46
N ILE A 145 5.12 14.09 2.43
CA ILE A 145 5.16 15.56 2.42
C ILE A 145 4.28 16.00 3.59
N ALA A 146 4.83 16.78 4.51
CA ALA A 146 4.18 17.12 5.77
C ALA A 146 2.84 17.85 5.58
N GLU A 147 2.76 18.74 4.61
CA GLU A 147 1.59 19.57 4.31
C GLU A 147 0.51 18.81 3.51
N SER A 148 0.80 17.59 3.04
CA SER A 148 -0.12 16.82 2.21
C SER A 148 -1.12 16.04 3.05
N ARG A 149 -2.37 16.49 3.05
CA ARG A 149 -3.51 15.75 3.66
C ARG A 149 -3.65 14.33 3.12
N LYS A 150 -3.30 14.09 1.85
CA LYS A 150 -3.33 12.77 1.22
C LYS A 150 -2.28 11.81 1.78
N MET A 151 -1.19 12.33 2.37
CA MET A 151 -0.09 11.54 2.92
C MET A 151 -0.07 11.49 4.44
N ALA A 152 -0.98 12.21 5.12
CA ALA A 152 -1.11 12.24 6.57
C ALA A 152 -1.36 10.84 7.19
N TYR A 153 -1.90 9.88 6.42
CA TYR A 153 -2.17 8.54 6.92
C TYR A 153 -0.90 7.77 7.35
N LYS A 154 0.28 8.09 6.78
CA LYS A 154 1.53 7.35 7.07
C LYS A 154 1.96 7.50 8.53
N LYS A 155 1.65 8.64 9.16
CA LYS A 155 1.89 8.89 10.59
C LYS A 155 1.12 7.94 11.51
N GLN A 156 0.10 7.24 11.01
CA GLN A 156 -0.69 6.29 11.81
C GLN A 156 0.03 4.96 12.07
N TYR A 157 1.27 4.79 11.57
CA TYR A 157 2.05 3.56 11.69
C TYR A 157 3.40 3.80 12.40
N PRO A 158 3.40 4.19 13.68
CA PRO A 158 4.63 4.31 14.46
C PRO A 158 5.24 2.92 14.78
N PRO A 159 6.58 2.79 14.86
CA PRO A 159 7.60 3.82 14.66
C PRO A 159 7.84 4.12 13.17
N LEU A 160 7.40 5.30 12.72
CA LEU A 160 7.61 5.78 11.36
C LEU A 160 8.93 6.54 11.32
N GLN A 161 9.81 6.15 10.42
CA GLN A 161 11.09 6.80 10.19
C GLN A 161 11.06 7.59 8.88
N GLY A 162 11.71 8.74 8.86
CA GLY A 162 11.98 9.53 7.66
C GLY A 162 13.47 9.61 7.36
N LEU A 163 13.84 9.64 6.08
CA LEU A 163 15.21 9.88 5.67
C LEU A 163 15.51 11.38 5.67
N LEU A 164 16.05 11.88 6.79
CA LEU A 164 16.37 13.29 7.01
C LEU A 164 17.89 13.45 7.06
N GLU A 165 18.42 14.35 6.23
CA GLU A 165 19.87 14.61 6.15
C GLU A 165 20.71 13.33 5.91
N GLY A 166 20.15 12.41 5.10
CA GLY A 166 20.79 11.12 4.79
C GLY A 166 20.75 10.10 5.92
N ARG A 167 20.00 10.35 7.01
CA ARG A 167 19.85 9.44 8.14
C ARG A 167 18.39 9.11 8.40
N TRP A 168 18.12 7.84 8.69
CA TRP A 168 16.80 7.40 9.15
C TRP A 168 16.58 7.85 10.58
N GLN A 169 15.53 8.63 10.81
CA GLN A 169 15.17 9.18 12.11
C GLN A 169 13.67 8.96 12.35
N VAL A 170 13.29 8.64 13.59
CA VAL A 170 11.88 8.53 13.96
C VAL A 170 11.23 9.90 13.78
N LEU A 171 10.09 9.93 13.09
CA LEU A 171 9.27 11.11 12.92
C LEU A 171 8.33 11.18 14.12
N ASP A 172 8.73 11.95 15.13
CA ASP A 172 7.84 12.31 16.24
C ASP A 172 6.75 13.28 15.73
N GLU A 173 5.58 13.28 16.39
CA GLU A 173 4.30 13.88 15.94
C GLU A 173 4.38 15.23 15.21
#